data_AF-Q6E6A7-F1
#
_entry.id   AF-Q6E6A7-F1
#
_cell.length_a   1.000
_cell.length_b   1.000
_cell.length_c   1.000
_cell.angle_alpha   90.00
_cell.angle_beta   90.00
_cell.angle_gamma   90.00
#
_symmetry.space_group_name_H-M   'P 1'
#
loop_
_entity.id
_entity.type
_entity.pdbx_description
1 polymer ?
#
loop_
_entity_poly.entity_id
_entity_poly.type
_entity_poly.pdbx_seq_one_letter_code
_entity_poly.pdbx_strand_id
1 'polypeptide(L)'
;VAEVQKIGKSGNILLHARNEKYKKLTYGVLLAVPIALVTRTKTCFVVCGQIEVIIGMNGYVFISSCSNCKDAYVRVANVRLYFEKRKRAMEQVDCDAILNILQ
;
A
#
# COMPACT_ATOMS: atom_id res chain seq x y z
N VAL A 1 -8.65 -5.11 2.34
CA VAL A 1 -7.35 -5.54 2.90
C VAL A 1 -7.60 -6.46 4.07
N ALA A 2 -6.76 -7.48 4.22
CA ALA A 2 -6.83 -8.48 5.28
C ALA A 2 -5.40 -8.86 5.67
N GLU A 3 -5.23 -9.65 6.72
CA GLU A 3 -3.95 -10.26 7.09
C GLU A 3 -4.04 -11.78 7.15
N VAL A 4 -2.87 -12.43 7.16
CA VAL A 4 -2.77 -13.89 7.27
C VAL A 4 -3.09 -14.32 8.69
N GLN A 5 -4.15 -15.10 8.86
CA GLN A 5 -4.51 -15.72 10.12
C GLN A 5 -3.73 -17.02 10.34
N LYS A 6 -3.65 -17.85 9.29
CA LYS A 6 -3.03 -19.17 9.36
C LYS A 6 -2.59 -19.64 7.98
N ILE A 7 -1.47 -20.35 7.93
CA ILE A 7 -1.03 -21.11 6.75
C ILE A 7 -1.31 -22.59 7.03
N GLY A 8 -2.10 -23.21 6.16
CA GLY A 8 -2.42 -24.64 6.24
C GLY A 8 -1.24 -25.50 5.83
N LYS A 9 -1.25 -26.78 6.24
CA LYS A 9 -0.21 -27.76 5.90
C LYS A 9 0.00 -27.94 4.39
N SER A 10 -1.06 -27.72 3.60
CA SER A 10 -1.03 -27.78 2.13
C SER A 10 -0.70 -26.45 1.46
N GLY A 11 -0.28 -25.43 2.22
CA GLY A 11 0.06 -24.10 1.69
C GLY A 11 -1.11 -23.13 1.51
N ASN A 12 -2.35 -23.55 1.80
CA ASN A 12 -3.51 -22.65 1.76
C ASN A 12 -3.38 -21.53 2.81
N ILE A 13 -3.70 -20.29 2.41
CA ILE A 13 -3.61 -19.13 3.30
C ILE A 13 -5.01 -18.72 3.72
N LEU A 14 -5.28 -18.78 5.03
CA LEU A 14 -6.51 -18.26 5.63
C LEU A 14 -6.31 -16.78 5.98
N LEU A 15 -7.22 -15.95 5.51
CA LEU A 15 -7.21 -14.50 5.74
C LEU A 15 -8.32 -14.08 6.69
N HIS A 16 -8.08 -13.02 7.46
CA HIS A 16 -9.10 -12.40 8.30
C HIS A 16 -8.95 -10.88 8.36
N ALA A 17 -10.03 -10.20 8.72
CA ALA A 17 -10.09 -8.76 8.96
C ALA A 17 -10.46 -8.49 10.42
N ARG A 18 -9.52 -8.77 11.34
CA ARG A 18 -9.80 -8.77 12.79
C ARG A 18 -10.11 -7.41 13.41
N ASN A 19 -9.86 -6.31 12.69
CA ASN A 19 -10.10 -4.94 13.15
C ASN A 19 -10.30 -3.97 11.98
N GLU A 20 -10.67 -2.73 12.28
CA GLU A 20 -11.13 -1.74 11.30
C GLU A 20 -10.08 -1.29 10.28
N LYS A 21 -8.78 -1.40 10.58
CA LYS A 21 -7.73 -1.13 9.55
C LYS A 21 -7.79 -2.14 8.42
N TYR A 22 -8.31 -3.35 8.68
CA TYR A 22 -8.60 -4.36 7.66
C TYR A 22 -10.03 -4.20 7.16
N LYS A 23 -10.17 -3.45 6.08
CA LYS A 23 -11.46 -3.02 5.53
C LYS A 23 -11.56 -3.24 4.02
N LYS A 24 -12.77 -3.10 3.48
CA LYS A 24 -12.97 -2.97 2.02
C LYS A 24 -12.26 -1.69 1.55
N LEU A 25 -11.51 -1.80 0.47
CA LEU A 25 -10.77 -0.69 -0.12
C LEU A 25 -11.64 -0.04 -1.18
N THR A 26 -11.84 1.27 -1.10
CA THR A 26 -12.69 2.07 -1.99
C THR A 26 -12.00 3.38 -2.32
N TYR A 27 -12.44 4.04 -3.40
CA TYR A 27 -11.99 5.39 -3.79
C TYR A 27 -10.46 5.55 -3.86
N GLY A 28 -9.81 4.60 -4.53
CA GLY A 28 -8.35 4.59 -4.68
C GLY A 28 -7.88 3.82 -5.90
N VAL A 29 -6.57 3.72 -6.03
CA VAL A 29 -5.88 3.02 -7.11
C VAL A 29 -5.08 1.85 -6.54
N LEU A 30 -5.12 0.72 -7.25
CA LEU A 30 -4.30 -0.46 -6.95
C LEU A 30 -3.13 -0.52 -7.93
N LEU A 31 -1.94 -0.74 -7.39
CA LEU A 31 -0.71 -0.95 -8.14
C LEU A 31 -0.09 -2.30 -7.75
N ALA A 32 0.48 -2.99 -8.73
CA ALA A 32 1.30 -4.17 -8.51
C ALA A 32 2.78 -3.84 -8.75
N VAL A 33 3.61 -4.12 -7.74
CA VAL A 33 5.07 -4.04 -7.79
C VAL A 33 5.67 -5.42 -7.49
N PRO A 34 6.85 -5.75 -8.06
CA PRO A 34 7.60 -6.94 -7.65
C PRO A 34 7.76 -7.05 -6.13
N ILE A 35 7.49 -8.25 -5.59
CA ILE A 35 7.55 -8.51 -4.14
C ILE A 35 8.92 -8.18 -3.52
N ALA A 36 9.99 -8.36 -4.29
CA ALA A 36 11.36 -8.06 -3.88
C ALA A 36 11.61 -6.58 -3.53
N LEU A 37 10.74 -5.67 -3.99
CA LEU A 37 10.83 -4.24 -3.69
C LEU A 37 10.24 -3.91 -2.32
N VAL A 38 9.46 -4.82 -1.72
CA VAL A 38 8.82 -4.64 -0.41
C VAL A 38 9.74 -5.21 0.66
N THR A 39 10.28 -4.36 1.52
CA THR A 39 11.31 -4.72 2.52
C THR A 39 10.75 -5.13 3.88
N ARG A 40 9.43 -5.00 4.09
CA ARG A 40 8.81 -5.14 5.41
C ARG A 40 8.22 -6.53 5.67
N THR A 41 8.24 -6.92 6.94
CA THR A 41 7.69 -8.19 7.46
C THR A 41 6.21 -8.11 7.87
N LYS A 42 5.57 -6.95 7.68
CA LYS A 42 4.12 -6.76 7.85
C LYS A 42 3.59 -5.74 6.87
N THR A 43 2.30 -5.85 6.54
CA THR A 43 1.58 -4.83 5.75
C THR A 43 1.78 -3.45 6.37
N CYS A 44 2.24 -2.51 5.56
CA CYS A 44 2.46 -1.13 5.98
C CYS A 44 1.22 -0.30 5.70
N PHE A 45 0.79 0.48 6.70
CA PHE A 45 -0.28 1.45 6.58
C PHE A 45 0.33 2.83 6.83
N VAL A 46 0.34 3.69 5.82
CA VAL A 46 0.82 5.07 5.91
C VAL A 46 -0.40 5.97 5.72
N VAL A 47 -0.70 6.80 6.72
CA VAL A 47 -1.81 7.75 6.68
C VAL A 47 -1.26 9.15 6.88
N CYS A 48 -1.52 10.05 5.95
CA CYS A 48 -1.08 11.44 6.01
C CYS A 48 -2.21 12.37 5.56
N GLY A 49 -2.88 13.01 6.53
CA GLY A 49 -4.06 13.82 6.27
C GLY A 49 -5.18 12.98 5.65
N GLN A 50 -5.58 13.33 4.43
CA GLN A 50 -6.66 12.69 3.69
C GLN A 50 -6.20 11.53 2.80
N ILE A 51 -4.90 11.19 2.78
CA ILE A 51 -4.34 10.12 1.95
C ILE A 51 -3.98 8.91 2.80
N GLU A 52 -4.33 7.72 2.31
CA GLU A 52 -3.97 6.42 2.88
C GLU A 52 -3.20 5.62 1.82
N VAL A 53 -2.01 5.12 2.18
CA VAL A 53 -1.19 4.22 1.36
C VAL A 53 -1.02 2.91 2.12
N ILE A 54 -1.42 1.82 1.49
CA ILE A 54 -1.33 0.47 2.05
C ILE A 54 -0.37 -0.34 1.18
N ILE A 55 0.71 -0.84 1.77
CA ILE A 55 1.72 -1.65 1.09
C ILE A 55 1.59 -3.08 1.61
N GLY A 56 1.00 -3.95 0.80
CA GLY A 56 0.91 -5.38 1.07
C GLY A 56 2.25 -6.07 0.88
N MET A 57 2.54 -7.05 1.75
CA MET A 57 3.75 -7.89 1.63
C MET A 57 3.78 -8.74 0.35
N ASN A 58 2.67 -8.82 -0.36
CA ASN A 58 2.52 -9.55 -1.62
C ASN A 58 2.81 -8.66 -2.85
N GLY A 59 3.33 -7.45 -2.67
CA GLY A 59 3.63 -6.52 -3.76
C GLY A 59 2.43 -5.73 -4.27
N TYR A 60 1.26 -5.87 -3.64
CA TYR A 60 0.11 -5.01 -3.94
C TYR A 60 0.16 -3.73 -3.10
N VAL A 61 0.06 -2.59 -3.76
CA VAL A 61 0.05 -1.27 -3.15
C VAL A 61 -1.28 -0.61 -3.46
N PHE A 62 -2.00 -0.16 -2.45
CA PHE A 62 -3.23 0.59 -2.60
C PHE A 62 -3.04 2.03 -2.12
N ILE A 63 -3.48 2.99 -2.93
CA ILE A 63 -3.37 4.42 -2.63
C ILE A 63 -4.78 5.02 -2.75
N SER A 64 -5.31 5.59 -1.67
CA SER A 64 -6.64 6.19 -1.65
C SER A 64 -6.64 7.57 -1.03
N SER A 65 -7.67 8.34 -1.36
CA SER A 65 -7.98 9.59 -0.69
C SER A 65 -9.39 9.59 -0.15
N CYS A 66 -9.58 10.20 1.03
CA CYS A 66 -10.89 10.48 1.60
C CYS A 66 -11.49 11.82 1.11
N SER A 67 -10.77 12.59 0.28
CA SER A 67 -11.25 13.87 -0.26
C SER A 67 -11.20 13.89 -1.79
N ASN A 68 -12.21 14.53 -2.38
CA ASN A 68 -12.29 14.73 -3.84
C ASN A 68 -11.75 16.12 -4.23
N CYS A 69 -10.62 16.53 -3.65
CA CYS A 69 -9.97 17.79 -3.99
C CYS A 69 -8.79 17.56 -4.95
N LYS A 70 -8.45 18.60 -5.73
CA LYS A 70 -7.35 18.54 -6.70
C LYS A 70 -6.00 18.18 -6.04
N ASP A 71 -5.72 18.76 -4.88
CA ASP A 71 -4.49 18.52 -4.12
C ASP A 71 -4.32 17.03 -3.76
N ALA A 72 -5.39 16.40 -3.28
CA ALA A 72 -5.38 14.98 -2.97
C ALA A 72 -5.03 14.11 -4.18
N TYR A 73 -5.61 14.39 -5.35
CA TYR A 73 -5.29 13.64 -6.57
C TYR A 73 -3.84 13.83 -7.01
N VAL A 74 -3.27 15.03 -6.85
CA VAL A 74 -1.85 15.29 -7.13
C VAL A 74 -0.96 14.47 -6.21
N ARG A 75 -1.26 14.43 -4.90
CA ARG A 75 -0.51 13.61 -3.92
C ARG A 75 -0.62 12.11 -4.22
N VAL A 76 -1.82 11.61 -4.56
CA VAL A 76 -2.01 10.22 -5.01
C VAL A 76 -1.17 9.91 -6.25
N ALA A 77 -1.15 10.82 -7.24
CA ALA A 77 -0.35 10.66 -8.45
C ALA A 77 1.16 10.65 -8.16
N ASN A 78 1.63 11.53 -7.27
CA ASN A 78 3.05 11.59 -6.88
C ASN A 78 3.51 10.30 -6.19
N VAL A 79 2.70 9.76 -5.27
CA VAL A 79 3.00 8.46 -4.64
C VAL A 79 3.00 7.35 -5.69
N ARG A 80 2.03 7.32 -6.61
CA ARG A 80 2.01 6.33 -7.70
C ARG A 80 3.28 6.42 -8.56
N LEU A 81 3.70 7.63 -8.93
CA LEU A 81 4.91 7.86 -9.73
C LEU A 81 6.17 7.39 -8.99
N TYR A 82 6.24 7.57 -7.67
CA TYR A 82 7.33 7.04 -6.86
C TYR A 82 7.43 5.51 -6.99
N PHE A 83 6.32 4.79 -6.83
CA PHE A 83 6.34 3.33 -6.97
C PHE A 83 6.68 2.88 -8.39
N GLU A 84 6.19 3.57 -9.42
CA GLU A 84 6.53 3.26 -10.82
C GLU A 84 8.04 3.48 -11.09
N LYS A 85 8.63 4.54 -10.54
CA LYS A 85 10.08 4.79 -10.63
C LYS A 85 10.87 3.66 -9.96
N ARG A 86 10.51 3.30 -8.73
CA ARG A 86 11.15 2.20 -7.99
C ARG A 86 11.01 0.86 -8.69
N LYS A 87 9.83 0.59 -9.25
CA LYS A 87 9.56 -0.60 -10.06
C LYS A 87 10.45 -0.66 -11.31
N ARG A 88 10.65 0.45 -12.01
CA ARG A 88 11.55 0.50 -13.18
C ARG A 88 13.02 0.37 -12.80
N ALA A 89 13.44 1.00 -11.71
CA ALA A 89 14.80 0.95 -11.21
C ALA A 89 15.13 -0.36 -10.47
N MET A 90 14.12 -1.19 -10.19
CA MET A 90 14.22 -2.38 -9.34
C MET A 90 14.79 -2.09 -7.94
N GLU A 91 14.41 -0.94 -7.38
CA GLU A 91 14.88 -0.46 -6.08
C GLU A 91 13.84 -0.65 -4.98
N GLN A 92 14.33 -0.93 -3.76
CA GLN A 92 13.47 -1.09 -2.60
C GLN A 92 12.61 0.14 -2.31
N VAL A 93 11.39 -0.12 -1.82
CA VAL A 93 10.43 0.88 -1.38
C VAL A 93 10.79 1.32 0.04
N ASP A 94 10.83 2.64 0.23
CA ASP A 94 11.06 3.31 1.50
C ASP A 94 9.78 4.03 1.95
N CYS A 95 9.30 3.68 3.15
CA CYS A 95 8.08 4.26 3.72
C CYS A 95 8.29 5.70 4.18
N ASP A 96 9.49 6.07 4.61
CA ASP A 96 9.80 7.43 5.06
C ASP A 96 9.84 8.39 3.87
N ALA A 97 10.34 7.92 2.73
CA ALA A 97 10.24 8.65 1.47
C ALA A 97 8.78 8.91 1.05
N ILE A 98 7.87 7.95 1.30
CA ILE A 98 6.43 8.12 1.02
C ILE A 98 5.82 9.18 1.93
N LEU A 99 6.18 9.21 3.22
CA LEU A 99 5.73 10.26 4.15
C LEU A 99 6.16 11.64 3.67
N ASN A 100 7.41 11.79 3.22
CA ASN A 100 7.93 13.06 2.70
C ASN A 100 7.23 13.52 1.40
N ILE A 101 6.80 12.59 0.55
CA ILE A 101 6.02 12.92 -0.65
C ILE A 101 4.61 13.39 -0.29
N LEU A 102 4.09 12.93 0.85
CA LEU A 102 2.75 13.23 1.31
C LEU A 102 2.66 14.52 2.14
N GLN A 103 3.75 15.00 2.75
CA GLN A 103 3.81 16.28 3.45
C GLN A 103 3.81 17.46 2.48
#